data_AF-A0A0B8Q081-F1
#
_entry.id   AF-A0A0B8Q081-F1
#
_cell.length_a   1.000
_cell.length_b   1.000
_cell.length_c   1.000
_cell.angle_alpha   90.00
_cell.angle_beta   90.00
_cell.angle_gamma   90.00
#
_symmetry.space_group_name_H-M   'P 1'
#
loop_
_entity.id
_entity.type
_entity.pdbx_description
1 polymer ?
#
loop_
_entity_poly.entity_id
_entity_poly.type
_entity_poly.pdbx_seq_one_letter_code
_entity_poly.pdbx_strand_id
1 'polypeptide(L)'
;MANRKWLGRALIATIALGIVGCASEEDTIVMAPVPVVQSEFTPAQEWSTSVGDGVGQYYSKLTPTYAYDKVFVASRDGEVAALDPESGKEIWSVDLEKDVPARLSGGINASYGQLFIGSENGEMISLDAETGEEKWRVKVDGEVLSVPETDSNLVLVHTSRGALVALDEETGNEAWTVSTEVPTYFTWH
;
A
#
# COMPACT_ATOMS: atom_id res chain seq x y z
N MET A 1 -39.90 -69.00 -2.55
CA MET A 1 -39.40 -68.39 -1.31
C MET A 1 -37.90 -68.13 -1.49
N ALA A 2 -37.56 -67.08 -2.23
CA ALA A 2 -36.20 -66.77 -2.67
C ALA A 2 -35.65 -65.54 -1.93
N ASN A 3 -34.38 -65.64 -1.54
CA ASN A 3 -33.56 -64.78 -0.70
C ASN A 3 -33.89 -63.27 -0.65
N ARG A 4 -34.66 -62.86 0.37
CA ARG A 4 -34.90 -61.46 0.77
C ARG A 4 -33.65 -60.73 1.35
N LYS A 5 -32.53 -61.44 1.51
CA LYS A 5 -31.29 -60.93 2.13
C LYS A 5 -30.30 -60.29 1.13
N TRP A 6 -30.46 -60.51 -0.18
CA TRP A 6 -29.55 -59.96 -1.20
C TRP A 6 -29.96 -58.55 -1.66
N LEU A 7 -31.27 -58.28 -1.76
CA LEU A 7 -31.82 -56.96 -2.09
C LEU A 7 -31.45 -55.87 -1.08
N GLY A 8 -31.39 -56.21 0.22
CA GLY A 8 -31.02 -55.26 1.28
C GLY A 8 -29.53 -54.86 1.27
N ARG A 9 -28.65 -55.72 0.73
CA ARG A 9 -27.21 -55.42 0.63
C ARG A 9 -26.88 -54.64 -0.64
N ALA A 10 -27.63 -54.86 -1.72
CA ALA A 10 -27.49 -54.09 -2.96
C ALA A 10 -27.93 -52.62 -2.76
N LEU A 11 -28.96 -52.36 -1.95
CA LEU A 11 -29.46 -51.00 -1.71
C LEU A 11 -28.51 -50.12 -0.87
N ILE A 12 -27.72 -50.73 0.03
CA ILE A 12 -26.78 -49.99 0.90
C ILE A 12 -25.50 -49.63 0.12
N ALA A 13 -25.09 -50.46 -0.85
CA ALA A 13 -23.92 -50.19 -1.69
C ALA A 13 -24.14 -49.06 -2.71
N THR A 14 -25.37 -48.86 -3.20
CA THR A 14 -25.70 -47.76 -4.11
C THR A 14 -25.87 -46.40 -3.42
N ILE A 15 -26.18 -46.37 -2.12
CA ILE A 15 -26.29 -45.11 -1.37
C ILE A 15 -24.90 -44.55 -1.00
N ALA A 16 -23.90 -45.42 -0.80
CA ALA A 16 -22.53 -44.99 -0.47
C ALA A 16 -21.74 -44.40 -1.66
N LEU A 17 -22.18 -44.65 -2.91
CA LEU A 17 -21.56 -44.10 -4.12
C LEU A 17 -22.16 -42.74 -4.55
N GLY A 18 -23.21 -42.26 -3.88
CA GLY A 18 -23.92 -41.03 -4.26
C GLY A 18 -23.45 -39.75 -3.56
N ILE A 19 -22.49 -39.81 -2.62
CA ILE A 19 -22.11 -38.65 -1.78
C ILE A 19 -20.73 -38.06 -2.16
N VAL A 20 -20.08 -38.55 -3.23
CA VAL A 20 -18.80 -37.99 -3.72
C VAL A 20 -19.01 -37.09 -4.94
N GLY A 21 -20.04 -36.24 -4.89
CA GLY A 21 -20.47 -35.42 -6.03
C GLY A 21 -20.82 -33.97 -5.69
N CYS A 22 -20.51 -33.49 -4.49
CA CYS A 22 -20.64 -32.08 -4.14
C CYS A 22 -19.27 -31.55 -3.67
N ALA A 23 -18.28 -31.58 -4.56
CA ALA A 23 -17.00 -30.92 -4.35
C ALA A 23 -16.93 -29.71 -5.29
N SER A 24 -17.29 -28.56 -4.72
CA SER A 24 -16.91 -27.19 -5.09
C SER A 24 -16.71 -26.87 -6.58
N GLU A 25 -17.69 -26.24 -7.21
CA GLU A 25 -17.39 -25.25 -8.23
C GLU A 25 -16.71 -24.06 -7.52
N GLU A 26 -15.38 -23.98 -7.63
CA GLU A 26 -14.65 -22.76 -7.29
C GLU A 26 -14.99 -21.72 -8.36
N ASP A 27 -15.83 -20.75 -7.97
CA ASP A 27 -16.14 -19.58 -8.79
C ASP A 27 -14.88 -18.71 -8.90
N THR A 28 -13.99 -19.10 -9.80
CA THR A 28 -12.75 -18.38 -10.10
C THR A 28 -13.06 -17.41 -11.22
N ILE A 29 -13.09 -16.11 -10.89
CA ILE A 29 -13.12 -15.05 -11.89
C ILE A 29 -11.82 -15.13 -12.69
N VAL A 30 -11.88 -15.65 -13.91
CA VAL A 30 -10.72 -15.74 -14.82
C VAL A 30 -10.48 -14.36 -15.43
N MET A 31 -9.28 -13.82 -15.28
CA MET A 31 -8.87 -12.58 -15.95
C MET A 31 -8.92 -12.76 -17.47
N ALA A 32 -9.46 -11.76 -18.18
CA ALA A 32 -9.47 -11.79 -19.64
C ALA A 32 -8.03 -11.85 -20.19
N PRO A 33 -7.79 -12.61 -21.29
CA PRO A 33 -6.49 -12.60 -21.93
C PRO A 33 -6.15 -11.20 -22.45
N VAL A 34 -4.86 -10.89 -22.52
CA VAL A 34 -4.36 -9.63 -23.08
C VAL A 34 -4.91 -9.47 -24.51
N PRO A 35 -5.55 -8.34 -24.85
CA PRO A 35 -6.09 -8.12 -26.19
C PRO A 35 -4.97 -7.99 -27.21
N VAL A 36 -5.25 -8.35 -28.46
CA VAL A 36 -4.32 -8.09 -29.57
C VAL A 36 -4.32 -6.59 -29.87
N VAL A 37 -3.24 -5.91 -29.51
CA VAL A 37 -3.05 -4.48 -29.77
C VAL A 37 -2.25 -4.31 -31.06
N GLN A 38 -2.79 -3.53 -32.00
CA GLN A 38 -2.03 -3.04 -33.15
C GLN A 38 -1.34 -1.74 -32.74
N SER A 39 -0.06 -1.81 -32.40
CA SER A 39 0.70 -0.64 -31.94
C SER A 39 1.08 0.25 -33.12
N GLU A 40 0.75 1.54 -33.05
CA GLU A 40 1.18 2.54 -34.04
C GLU A 40 2.63 3.00 -33.83
N PHE A 41 3.17 2.78 -32.63
CA PHE A 41 4.56 3.05 -32.26
C PHE A 41 5.07 1.98 -31.27
N THR A 42 6.38 1.86 -31.15
CA THR A 42 7.01 0.98 -30.16
C THR A 42 7.59 1.85 -29.03
N PRO A 43 7.09 1.74 -27.79
CA PRO A 43 7.72 2.45 -26.67
C PRO A 43 9.13 1.91 -26.46
N ALA A 44 10.08 2.81 -26.24
CA ALA A 44 11.44 2.47 -25.83
C ALA A 44 11.60 2.77 -24.34
N GLN A 45 12.32 1.90 -23.64
CA GLN A 45 12.74 2.13 -22.27
C GLN A 45 14.12 2.77 -22.30
N GLU A 46 14.22 4.03 -21.87
CA GLU A 46 15.50 4.75 -21.81
C GLU A 46 16.38 4.21 -20.66
N TRP A 47 15.81 4.00 -19.48
CA TRP A 47 16.49 3.45 -18.32
C TRP A 47 15.53 2.69 -17.39
N SER A 48 16.11 1.90 -16.48
CA SER A 48 15.42 1.34 -15.31
C SER A 48 16.37 1.25 -14.14
N THR A 49 15.89 1.60 -12.96
CA THR A 49 16.64 1.52 -11.70
C THR A 49 15.76 0.87 -10.64
N SER A 50 16.35 -0.04 -9.87
CA SER A 50 15.70 -0.70 -8.74
C SER A 50 16.02 0.05 -7.46
N VAL A 51 15.00 0.28 -6.63
CA VAL A 51 15.12 0.91 -5.31
C VAL A 51 14.47 -0.02 -4.29
N GLY A 52 15.31 -0.66 -3.47
CA GLY A 52 14.90 -1.74 -2.55
C GLY A 52 14.11 -2.85 -3.26
N ASP A 53 13.20 -3.47 -2.51
CA ASP A 53 12.28 -4.50 -2.99
C ASP A 53 10.89 -3.94 -3.38
N GLY A 54 10.76 -2.61 -3.43
CA GLY A 54 9.52 -1.91 -3.74
C GLY A 54 8.44 -2.15 -2.68
N VAL A 55 7.23 -2.51 -3.12
CA VAL A 55 6.07 -2.75 -2.22
C VAL A 55 5.74 -4.24 -2.06
N GLY A 56 6.43 -5.13 -2.78
CA GLY A 56 6.16 -6.56 -2.78
C GLY A 56 4.70 -6.91 -3.09
N GLN A 57 4.10 -7.75 -2.26
CA GLN A 57 2.68 -8.16 -2.35
C GLN A 57 1.75 -7.29 -1.48
N TYR A 58 2.30 -6.28 -0.81
CA TYR A 58 1.55 -5.44 0.12
C TYR A 58 0.76 -4.38 -0.64
N TYR A 59 -0.48 -4.14 -0.21
CA TYR A 59 -1.23 -2.99 -0.69
C TYR A 59 -0.56 -1.72 -0.18
N SER A 60 -0.06 -0.89 -1.09
CA SER A 60 0.63 0.35 -0.78
C SER A 60 0.22 1.43 -1.78
N LYS A 61 0.23 2.68 -1.32
CA LYS A 61 0.05 3.87 -2.16
C LYS A 61 1.37 4.51 -2.54
N LEU A 62 2.51 3.89 -2.17
CA LEU A 62 3.83 4.29 -2.64
C LEU A 62 3.86 4.34 -4.17
N THR A 63 4.07 5.55 -4.68
CA THR A 63 4.23 5.82 -6.10
C THR A 63 5.43 6.73 -6.32
N PRO A 64 6.24 6.48 -7.38
CA PRO A 64 7.30 7.39 -7.77
C PRO A 64 6.76 8.80 -8.04
N THR A 65 7.49 9.83 -7.62
CA THR A 65 7.10 11.23 -7.78
C THR A 65 8.19 12.01 -8.49
N TYR A 66 7.84 12.77 -9.52
CA TYR A 66 8.76 13.70 -10.18
C TYR A 66 8.56 15.12 -9.65
N ALA A 67 9.61 15.69 -9.07
CA ALA A 67 9.63 17.07 -8.57
C ALA A 67 11.08 17.55 -8.43
N TYR A 68 11.30 18.86 -8.40
CA TYR A 68 12.63 19.45 -8.18
C TYR A 68 13.73 18.90 -9.12
N ASP A 69 13.34 18.60 -10.37
CA ASP A 69 14.19 17.97 -11.40
C ASP A 69 14.76 16.59 -11.01
N LYS A 70 14.07 15.86 -10.13
CA LYS A 70 14.43 14.52 -9.66
C LYS A 70 13.22 13.59 -9.70
N VAL A 71 13.47 12.30 -9.82
CA VAL A 71 12.47 11.25 -9.59
C VAL A 71 12.70 10.64 -8.22
N PHE A 72 11.76 10.82 -7.31
CA PHE A 72 11.79 10.23 -5.98
C PHE A 72 11.07 8.89 -5.98
N VAL A 73 11.71 7.87 -5.42
CA VAL A 73 11.19 6.51 -5.32
C VAL A 73 11.41 6.01 -3.89
N ALA A 74 10.45 5.26 -3.37
CA ALA A 74 10.57 4.65 -2.05
C ALA A 74 10.16 3.17 -2.08
N SER A 75 10.89 2.38 -1.30
CA SER A 75 10.64 1.01 -0.93
C SER A 75 9.85 0.97 0.37
N ARG A 76 9.05 -0.08 0.57
CA ARG A 76 8.30 -0.26 1.81
C ARG A 76 9.21 -0.46 3.02
N ASP A 77 10.37 -1.09 2.84
CA ASP A 77 11.22 -1.48 3.96
C ASP A 77 12.00 -0.32 4.56
N GLY A 78 12.34 0.69 3.75
CA GLY A 78 12.92 1.94 4.26
C GLY A 78 13.69 2.76 3.24
N GLU A 79 14.11 2.16 2.12
CA GLU A 79 14.92 2.88 1.14
C GLU A 79 14.10 3.95 0.44
N VAL A 80 14.63 5.18 0.43
CA VAL A 80 14.14 6.30 -0.37
C VAL A 80 15.30 6.81 -1.20
N ALA A 81 15.09 7.03 -2.49
CA ALA A 81 16.11 7.50 -3.40
C ALA A 81 15.59 8.63 -4.29
N ALA A 82 16.48 9.55 -4.64
CA ALA A 82 16.28 10.49 -5.73
C ALA A 82 17.13 10.07 -6.93
N LEU A 83 16.50 10.05 -8.10
CA LEU A 83 17.12 9.64 -9.35
C LEU A 83 17.12 10.81 -10.34
N ASP A 84 18.18 10.87 -11.13
CA ASP A 84 18.25 11.73 -12.31
C ASP A 84 17.22 11.27 -13.36
N PRO A 85 16.31 12.15 -13.83
CA PRO A 85 15.21 11.76 -14.70
C PRO A 85 15.67 11.33 -16.11
N GLU A 86 16.83 11.80 -16.57
CA GLU A 86 17.36 11.49 -17.91
C GLU A 86 18.07 10.13 -17.95
N SER A 87 18.83 9.81 -16.90
CA SER A 87 19.71 8.64 -16.88
C SER A 87 19.30 7.54 -15.90
N GLY A 88 18.39 7.82 -14.97
CA GLY A 88 17.98 6.92 -13.89
C GLY A 88 19.03 6.74 -12.80
N LYS A 89 20.14 7.48 -12.85
CA LYS A 89 21.22 7.37 -11.87
C LYS A 89 20.80 7.94 -10.53
N GLU A 90 21.19 7.27 -9.46
CA GLU A 90 21.00 7.76 -8.11
C GLU A 90 21.77 9.07 -7.87
N ILE A 91 21.05 10.08 -7.38
CA ILE A 91 21.58 11.35 -6.90
C ILE A 91 21.88 11.22 -5.40
N TRP A 92 20.92 10.70 -4.65
CA TRP A 92 21.07 10.35 -3.24
C TRP A 92 20.15 9.18 -2.88
N SER A 93 20.49 8.46 -1.83
CA SER A 93 19.63 7.47 -1.17
C SER A 93 19.75 7.57 0.35
N VAL A 94 18.67 7.22 1.03
CA VAL A 94 18.61 7.12 2.49
C VAL A 94 17.84 5.86 2.87
N ASP A 95 18.26 5.22 3.95
CA ASP A 95 17.54 4.12 4.57
C ASP A 95 16.86 4.62 5.85
N LEU A 96 15.52 4.53 5.86
CA LEU A 96 14.68 4.92 6.98
C LEU A 96 14.37 3.77 7.94
N GLU A 97 14.90 2.58 7.69
CA GLU A 97 14.87 1.47 8.64
C GLU A 97 15.60 1.87 9.93
N LYS A 98 15.01 1.51 11.07
CA LYS A 98 15.63 1.66 12.40
C LYS A 98 15.81 0.28 13.02
N ASP A 99 15.25 0.04 14.21
CA ASP A 99 15.24 -1.29 14.82
C ASP A 99 14.27 -2.26 14.11
N VAL A 100 13.37 -1.73 13.28
CA VAL A 100 12.35 -2.45 12.50
C VAL A 100 12.19 -1.80 11.13
N PRO A 101 11.67 -2.53 10.12
CA PRO A 101 11.35 -1.96 8.81
C PRO A 101 10.44 -0.74 8.94
N ALA A 102 10.71 0.29 8.14
CA ALA A 102 9.98 1.55 8.16
C ALA A 102 8.51 1.38 7.77
N ARG A 103 8.19 0.37 6.95
CA ARG A 103 6.84 0.07 6.43
C ARG A 103 6.19 1.29 5.76
N LEU A 104 6.94 1.95 4.90
CA LEU A 104 6.46 3.10 4.12
C LEU A 104 5.28 2.69 3.25
N SER A 105 4.21 3.48 3.24
CA SER A 105 2.95 3.10 2.58
C SER A 105 2.19 4.26 1.95
N GLY A 106 2.12 5.41 2.61
CA GLY A 106 1.47 6.62 2.10
C GLY A 106 2.47 7.60 1.52
N GLY A 107 2.52 7.80 0.20
CA GLY A 107 3.47 8.74 -0.40
C GLY A 107 3.86 8.41 -1.83
N ILE A 108 4.77 9.16 -2.45
CA ILE A 108 5.54 10.29 -1.90
C ILE A 108 4.80 11.60 -2.24
N ASN A 109 4.67 12.54 -1.30
CA ASN A 109 4.23 13.91 -1.63
C ASN A 109 5.45 14.84 -1.60
N ALA A 110 5.70 15.58 -2.68
CA ALA A 110 6.82 16.51 -2.78
C ALA A 110 6.32 17.95 -2.78
N SER A 111 6.64 18.70 -1.71
CA SER A 111 6.21 20.10 -1.56
C SER A 111 7.14 20.82 -0.58
N TYR A 112 7.20 22.16 -0.66
CA TYR A 112 8.03 22.98 0.23
C TYR A 112 9.53 22.60 0.31
N GLY A 113 10.10 22.05 -0.77
CA GLY A 113 11.49 21.55 -0.78
C GLY A 113 11.69 20.29 0.07
N GLN A 114 10.61 19.59 0.41
CA GLN A 114 10.58 18.40 1.25
C GLN A 114 9.82 17.25 0.57
N LEU A 115 10.04 16.05 1.09
CA LEU A 115 9.29 14.84 0.76
C LEU A 115 8.54 14.36 2.00
N PHE A 116 7.24 14.17 1.89
CA PHE A 116 6.39 13.66 2.97
C PHE A 116 5.97 12.22 2.68
N ILE A 117 6.26 11.33 3.63
CA ILE A 117 5.99 9.90 3.52
C ILE A 117 5.39 9.39 4.83
N GLY A 118 4.25 8.73 4.72
CA GLY A 118 3.54 8.04 5.79
C GLY A 118 3.86 6.55 5.82
N SER A 119 3.76 5.96 7.01
CA SER A 119 4.02 4.54 7.24
C SER A 119 2.89 3.78 7.93
N GLU A 120 2.91 2.46 7.79
CA GLU A 120 2.07 1.54 8.57
C GLU A 120 2.46 1.52 10.06
N ASN A 121 3.65 2.00 10.42
CA ASN A 121 4.06 2.13 11.82
C ASN A 121 3.46 3.39 12.50
N GLY A 122 2.52 4.08 11.82
CA GLY A 122 1.90 5.31 12.28
C GLY A 122 2.88 6.47 12.39
N GLU A 123 3.81 6.55 11.43
CA GLU A 123 4.78 7.64 11.35
C GLU A 123 4.51 8.50 10.13
N MET A 124 4.68 9.80 10.31
CA MET A 124 4.88 10.76 9.23
C MET A 124 6.33 11.21 9.25
N ILE A 125 6.96 11.16 8.09
CA ILE A 125 8.39 11.43 7.92
C ILE A 125 8.52 12.53 6.87
N SER A 126 9.35 13.52 7.17
CA SER A 126 9.77 14.54 6.21
C SER A 126 11.25 14.40 5.92
N LEU A 127 11.59 14.39 4.63
CA LEU A 127 12.96 14.43 4.14
C LEU A 127 13.22 15.73 3.39
N ASP A 128 14.45 16.24 3.46
CA ASP A 128 14.91 17.27 2.54
C ASP A 128 15.00 16.71 1.10
N ALA A 129 14.39 17.39 0.13
CA ALA A 129 14.33 16.87 -1.24
C ALA A 129 15.69 16.93 -1.97
N GLU A 130 16.60 17.79 -1.53
CA GLU A 130 17.92 17.93 -2.15
C GLU A 130 18.94 16.94 -1.59
N THR A 131 18.87 16.64 -0.28
CA THR A 131 19.88 15.82 0.40
C THR A 131 19.38 14.44 0.85
N GLY A 132 18.07 14.24 0.97
CA GLY A 132 17.48 13.04 1.57
C GLY A 132 17.55 13.00 3.10
N GLU A 133 18.06 14.05 3.76
CA GLU A 133 18.17 14.11 5.21
C GLU A 133 16.79 14.16 5.88
N GLU A 134 16.59 13.34 6.93
CA GLU A 134 15.36 13.38 7.75
C GLU A 134 15.28 14.72 8.50
N LYS A 135 14.30 15.55 8.12
CA LYS A 135 14.03 16.83 8.77
C LYS A 135 13.26 16.64 10.07
N TRP A 136 12.21 15.82 10.00
CA TRP A 136 11.43 15.46 11.17
C TRP A 136 10.72 14.12 10.96
N ARG A 137 10.34 13.53 12.08
CA ARG A 137 9.52 12.33 12.15
C ARG A 137 8.60 12.42 13.36
N VAL A 138 7.31 12.24 13.13
CA VAL A 138 6.29 12.28 14.18
C VAL A 138 5.41 11.05 14.16
N LYS A 139 4.89 10.69 15.33
CA LYS A 139 3.89 9.64 15.48
C LYS A 139 2.50 10.23 15.32
N VAL A 140 1.66 9.58 14.54
CA VAL A 140 0.23 9.88 14.41
C VAL A 140 -0.59 8.67 14.87
N ASP A 141 -1.83 8.90 15.30
CA ASP A 141 -2.70 7.80 15.74
C ASP A 141 -3.29 7.05 14.54
N GLY A 142 -2.70 5.90 14.25
CA GLY A 142 -3.08 5.01 13.17
C GLY A 142 -2.07 4.97 12.03
N GLU A 143 -2.28 4.00 11.14
CA GLU A 143 -1.44 3.80 9.96
C GLU A 143 -1.69 4.92 8.94
N VAL A 144 -0.65 5.38 8.26
CA VAL A 144 -0.78 6.38 7.20
C VAL A 144 -0.68 5.71 5.85
N LEU A 145 -1.82 5.23 5.36
CA LEU A 145 -1.90 4.47 4.10
C LEU A 145 -2.20 5.34 2.87
N SER A 146 -2.64 6.57 3.10
CA SER A 146 -2.98 7.52 2.03
C SER A 146 -1.76 8.40 1.71
N VAL A 147 -1.65 8.86 0.47
CA VAL A 147 -0.67 9.90 0.12
C VAL A 147 -1.02 11.15 0.94
N PRO A 148 -0.09 11.70 1.75
CA PRO A 148 -0.32 12.95 2.47
C PRO A 148 -0.46 14.10 1.47
N GLU A 149 -1.28 15.09 1.81
CA GLU A 149 -1.48 16.26 0.95
C GLU A 149 -0.98 17.53 1.62
N THR A 150 -0.52 18.48 0.83
CA THR A 150 0.06 19.72 1.37
C THR A 150 -0.71 20.94 0.89
N ASP A 151 -1.02 21.84 1.82
CA ASP A 151 -1.57 23.16 1.53
C ASP A 151 -1.33 24.10 2.71
N SER A 152 -1.18 25.40 2.42
CA SER A 152 -1.13 26.45 3.45
C SER A 152 -0.16 26.17 4.62
N ASN A 153 1.06 25.69 4.32
CA ASN A 153 2.08 25.34 5.32
C ASN A 153 1.65 24.19 6.25
N LEU A 154 0.80 23.28 5.75
CA LEU A 154 0.35 22.11 6.47
C LEU A 154 0.50 20.86 5.62
N VAL A 155 0.73 19.75 6.30
CA VAL A 155 0.68 18.38 5.79
C VAL A 155 -0.56 17.72 6.36
N LEU A 156 -1.53 17.44 5.50
CA LEU A 156 -2.79 16.79 5.80
C LEU A 156 -2.63 15.27 5.68
N VAL A 157 -2.97 14.57 6.75
CA VAL A 157 -2.70 13.14 6.93
C VAL A 157 -4.00 12.44 7.31
N HIS A 158 -4.42 11.49 6.48
CA HIS A 158 -5.58 10.64 6.78
C HIS A 158 -5.11 9.28 7.32
N THR A 159 -5.49 8.96 8.55
CA THR A 159 -5.06 7.74 9.25
C THR A 159 -6.10 6.62 9.14
N SER A 160 -5.65 5.37 9.29
CA SER A 160 -6.55 4.21 9.30
C SER A 160 -7.55 4.18 10.46
N ARG A 161 -7.39 5.04 11.47
CA ARG A 161 -8.36 5.23 12.57
C ARG A 161 -9.48 6.22 12.24
N GLY A 162 -9.50 6.79 11.03
CA GLY A 162 -10.52 7.75 10.61
C GLY A 162 -10.26 9.18 11.12
N ALA A 163 -9.01 9.50 11.45
CA ALA A 163 -8.59 10.85 11.80
C ALA A 163 -7.99 11.55 10.58
N LEU A 164 -8.33 12.83 10.41
CA LEU A 164 -7.62 13.77 9.55
C LEU A 164 -6.78 14.68 10.45
N VAL A 165 -5.47 14.56 10.35
CA VAL A 165 -4.49 15.29 11.15
C VAL A 165 -3.81 16.31 10.23
N ALA A 166 -3.64 17.55 10.70
CA ALA A 166 -2.79 18.54 10.04
C ALA A 166 -1.52 18.77 10.85
N LEU A 167 -0.39 18.62 10.19
CA LEU A 167 0.93 18.82 10.75
C LEU A 167 1.56 20.07 10.13
N ASP A 168 2.25 20.87 10.92
CA ASP A 168 3.14 21.93 10.43
C ASP A 168 4.23 21.31 9.54
N GLU A 169 4.46 21.87 8.35
CA GLU A 169 5.35 21.30 7.35
C GLU A 169 6.84 21.40 7.72
N GLU A 170 7.22 22.41 8.49
CA GLU A 170 8.61 22.62 8.91
C GLU A 170 8.98 21.76 10.12
N THR A 171 8.05 21.57 11.05
CA THR A 171 8.33 20.95 12.36
C THR A 171 7.66 19.60 12.57
N GLY A 172 6.62 19.27 11.80
CA GLY A 172 5.79 18.08 12.00
C GLY A 172 4.84 18.19 13.20
N ASN A 173 4.79 19.34 13.89
CA ASN A 173 3.91 19.51 15.04
C ASN A 173 2.45 19.50 14.62
N GLU A 174 1.59 18.84 15.40
CA GLU A 174 0.15 18.83 15.14
C GLU A 174 -0.46 20.23 15.32
N ALA A 175 -1.05 20.75 14.25
CA ALA A 175 -1.80 22.01 14.25
C ALA A 175 -3.26 21.78 14.68
N TRP A 176 -3.88 20.72 14.15
CA TRP A 176 -5.23 20.30 14.50
C TRP A 176 -5.49 18.86 14.08
N THR A 177 -6.51 18.26 14.70
CA THR A 177 -7.04 16.94 14.33
C THR A 177 -8.56 16.98 14.27
N VAL A 178 -9.13 16.34 13.25
CA VAL A 178 -10.56 16.04 13.14
C VAL A 178 -10.72 14.54 13.11
N SER A 179 -11.42 13.97 14.09
CA SER A 179 -11.74 12.55 14.13
C SER A 179 -13.25 12.36 14.00
N THR A 180 -13.66 11.45 13.12
CA THR A 180 -15.05 10.97 13.12
C THR A 180 -15.17 9.87 14.15
N GLU A 181 -15.36 10.22 15.42
CA GLU A 181 -15.85 9.23 16.39
C GLU A 181 -17.24 8.76 15.91
N VAL A 182 -17.36 7.49 15.53
CA VAL A 182 -18.67 6.86 15.36
C VAL A 182 -19.29 6.82 16.75
N PRO A 183 -20.44 7.48 17.01
CA PRO A 183 -21.07 7.42 18.31
C PRO A 183 -21.33 5.95 18.67
N THR A 184 -20.82 5.50 19.82
CA THR A 184 -21.26 4.22 20.37
C THR A 184 -22.76 4.35 20.64
N TYR A 185 -23.57 3.60 19.90
CA TYR A 185 -25.01 3.59 20.11
C TYR A 185 -25.28 3.27 21.58
N PHE A 186 -25.84 4.25 22.30
CA PHE A 186 -26.32 4.11 23.66
C PHE A 186 -27.33 2.95 23.70
N THR A 187 -26.95 1.82 24.32
CA THR A 187 -27.91 0.77 24.64
C THR A 187 -28.69 1.19 25.88
N TRP A 188 -29.98 1.48 25.71
CA TRP A 188 -30.89 1.81 26.81
C TRP A 188 -31.00 0.62 27.79
N HIS A 189 -30.91 0.92 29.10
CA HIS A 189 -31.35 0.05 30.18
C HIS A 189 -32.86 0.17 30.37
#